data_AF-A0A3C0TV49-F1
#
_entry.id   AF-A0A3C0TV49-F1
#
_cell.length_a   1.000
_cell.length_b   1.000
_cell.length_c   1.000
_cell.angle_alpha   90.00
_cell.angle_beta   90.00
_cell.angle_gamma   90.00
#
_symmetry.space_group_name_H-M   'P 1'
#
loop_
_entity.id
_entity.type
_entity.pdbx_description
1 polymer ?
#
loop_
_entity_poly.entity_id
_entity_poly.type
_entity_poly.pdbx_seq_one_letter_code
_entity_poly.pdbx_strand_id
1 'polypeptide(L)' 'MTGSIALITGITGQDGAHLAALLLDKGYEVHGVIRRSSSFNTGRLNSLYHDPHER' A
#
# COMPACT_ATOMS: atom_id res chain seq x y z
N MET A 1 0.73 -20.11 -6.05
CA MET A 1 1.36 -18.94 -6.69
C MET A 1 2.31 -18.34 -5.68
N THR A 2 3.63 -18.51 -5.83
CA THR A 2 4.61 -17.95 -4.90
C THR A 2 5.22 -16.71 -5.54
N GLY A 3 4.45 -15.62 -5.57
CA GLY A 3 4.97 -14.31 -5.94
C GLY A 3 5.87 -13.79 -4.82
N SER A 4 6.92 -13.04 -5.17
CA SER A 4 7.77 -12.39 -4.17
C SER A 4 6.95 -11.41 -3.34
N ILE A 5 7.18 -11.39 -2.03
CA ILE A 5 6.49 -10.52 -1.09
C ILE A 5 7.37 -9.29 -0.81
N ALA A 6 6.78 -8.09 -0.92
CA ALA A 6 7.44 -6.82 -0.61
C ALA A 6 6.75 -6.12 0.55
N LEU A 7 7.51 -5.76 1.58
CA LEU A 7 7.05 -4.94 2.71
C LEU A 7 7.53 -3.49 2.50
N ILE A 8 6.60 -2.54 2.43
CA ILE A 8 6.88 -1.11 2.23
C ILE A 8 6.54 -0.33 3.51
N THR A 9 7.55 0.32 4.08
CA THR A 9 7.36 1.33 5.13
C THR A 9 7.23 2.71 4.49
N GLY A 10 6.40 3.59 5.04
CA GLY A 10 6.11 4.87 4.41
C GLY A 10 5.27 4.73 3.13
N ILE A 11 4.48 3.67 3.00
CA ILE A 11 3.65 3.38 1.82
C ILE A 11 2.66 4.50 1.48
N THR A 12 2.26 5.31 2.47
CA THR A 12 1.37 6.46 2.30
C THR A 12 2.05 7.70 1.69
N GLY A 13 3.39 7.69 1.58
CA GLY A 13 4.15 8.73 0.88
C GLY A 13 3.93 8.68 -0.63
N GLN A 14 4.39 9.72 -1.35
CA GLN A 14 4.30 9.78 -2.81
C GLN A 14 5.07 8.62 -3.46
N ASP A 15 6.33 8.45 -3.07
CA ASP A 15 7.20 7.41 -3.61
C ASP A 15 6.75 6.02 -3.20
N GLY A 16 6.28 5.87 -1.95
CA GLY A 16 5.74 4.62 -1.44
C GLY A 16 4.52 4.14 -2.24
N ALA A 17 3.61 5.05 -2.58
CA ALA A 17 2.44 4.73 -3.40
C ALA A 17 2.81 4.36 -4.84
N HIS A 18 3.77 5.07 -5.46
CA HIS A 18 4.25 4.75 -6.81
C HIS A 18 4.99 3.41 -6.85
N LEU A 19 5.82 3.14 -5.85
CA LEU A 19 6.53 1.86 -5.72
C LEU A 19 5.55 0.70 -5.53
N ALA A 20 4.53 0.88 -4.69
CA ALA A 20 3.49 -0.13 -4.48
C ALA A 20 2.77 -0.46 -5.79
N ALA A 21 2.33 0.55 -6.56
CA ALA A 21 1.69 0.36 -7.85
C ALA A 21 2.58 -0.43 -8.84
N LEU A 22 3.85 -0.05 -8.93
CA LEU A 22 4.82 -0.72 -9.81
C LEU A 22 5.04 -2.19 -9.41
N LEU A 23 5.14 -2.49 -8.12
CA LEU A 23 5.36 -3.85 -7.64
C LEU A 23 4.13 -4.73 -7.83
N LEU A 24 2.93 -4.18 -7.61
CA LEU A 24 1.67 -4.86 -7.90
C LEU A 24 1.55 -5.20 -9.39
N ASP A 25 1.88 -4.26 -10.29
CA ASP A 25 1.89 -4.50 -11.75
C ASP A 25 2.87 -5.61 -12.15
N LYS A 26 3.98 -5.75 -11.42
CA LYS A 26 4.96 -6.82 -11.59
C LYS A 26 4.55 -8.16 -10.95
N GLY A 27 3.38 -8.26 -10.34
CA GLY A 27 2.86 -9.48 -9.73
C GLY A 27 3.42 -9.78 -8.33
N TYR A 28 3.96 -8.77 -7.63
CA TYR A 28 4.35 -8.91 -6.24
C TYR A 28 3.14 -8.83 -5.32
N GLU A 29 3.23 -9.51 -4.18
CA GLU A 29 2.34 -9.27 -3.05
C GLU A 29 2.93 -8.14 -2.19
N VAL A 30 2.20 -7.03 -2.05
CA VAL A 30 2.69 -5.82 -1.37
C VAL A 30 2.00 -5.64 -0.03
N HIS A 31 2.79 -5.60 1.04
CA HIS A 31 2.34 -5.28 2.39
C HIS A 31 2.78 -3.87 2.77
N GLY A 32 1.85 -3.05 3.24
CA GLY A 32 2.09 -1.66 3.62
C GLY A 32 2.05 -1.43 5.12
N VAL A 33 3.01 -0.68 5.66
CA VAL A 33 2.96 -0.22 7.06
C VAL A 33 2.45 1.22 7.11
N ILE A 34 1.31 1.40 7.79
CA ILE A 34 0.70 2.70 8.03
C ILE A 34 0.90 3.07 9.50
N ARG A 35 1.28 4.33 9.78
CA ARG A 35 1.35 4.82 11.16
C ARG A 35 -0.05 5.04 11.72
N ARG A 36 -0.26 4.67 12.98
CA ARG A 36 -1.42 5.12 13.75
C ARG A 36 -1.40 6.65 13.81
N SER A 37 -2.44 7.28 13.27
CA SER A 37 -2.60 8.74 13.29
C SER A 37 -4.10 9.07 13.34
N SER A 38 -4.44 10.25 13.86
CA SER A 38 -5.83 10.71 13.96
C SER A 38 -6.49 11.02 12.61
N SER A 39 -5.68 11.15 11.54
CA SER A 39 -6.14 11.38 10.17
C SER A 39 -5.61 10.29 9.25
N PHE A 40 -6.51 9.57 8.57
CA PHE A 40 -6.13 8.61 7.53
C PHE A 40 -5.53 9.37 6.33
N ASN A 41 -4.22 9.23 6.12
CA ASN A 41 -3.50 9.82 5.00
C ASN A 41 -3.36 8.81 3.83
N THR A 42 -4.36 7.96 3.64
CA THR A 42 -4.39 6.88 2.62
C THR A 42 -4.93 7.34 1.27
N GLY A 43 -5.29 8.61 1.09
CA GLY A 43 -5.88 9.10 -0.17
C GLY A 43 -5.07 8.79 -1.44
N ARG A 44 -3.73 8.67 -1.33
CA ARG A 44 -2.85 8.26 -2.44
C ARG A 44 -2.89 6.76 -2.76
N LEU A 45 -3.40 5.96 -1.83
CA LEU A 45 -3.55 4.51 -1.92
C LEU A 45 -4.98 4.08 -2.23
N ASN A 46 -5.97 4.99 -2.25
CA ASN A 46 -7.38 4.65 -2.45
C ASN A 46 -7.69 3.85 -3.73
N SER A 47 -6.87 3.99 -4.78
CA SER A 47 -7.00 3.20 -6.01
C SER A 47 -6.34 1.81 -5.93
N LEU A 48 -5.46 1.60 -4.96
CA LEU A 48 -4.66 0.38 -4.77
C LEU A 48 -5.10 -0.44 -3.55
N TYR A 49 -5.78 0.20 -2.61
CA TYR A 49 -6.13 -0.35 -1.30
C TYR A 49 -7.60 -0.05 -0.99
N HIS A 50 -8.35 -1.10 -0.70
CA HIS A 50 -9.71 -1.01 -0.16
C HIS A 50 -9.65 -1.36 1.32
N ASP A 51 -10.09 -0.44 2.18
CA ASP A 51 -9.99 -0.64 3.62
C ASP A 51 -11.00 -1.72 4.07
N PRO A 52 -10.55 -2.82 4.71
CA PRO A 52 -11.45 -3.90 5.14
C PRO A 52 -12.32 -3.53 6.36
N HIS A 53 -12.12 -2.35 6.96
CA HIS A 53 -12.89 -1.83 8.09
C HIS A 53 -13.93 -0.77 7.69
N GLU A 54 -14.03 -0.39 6.40
CA GLU A 54 -15.20 0.32 5.87
C GLU A 54 -16.40 -0.65 5.84
N ARG A 55 -17.18 -0.66 6.93
CA ARG A 55 -18.52 -1.24 7.03
C ARG A 55 -19.55 -0.16 7.30
#